data_AF-A6GKM9-F1
#
_entry.id   AF-A6GKM9-F1
#
_cell.length_a   1.000
_cell.length_b   1.000
_cell.length_c   1.000
_cell.angle_alpha   90.00
_cell.angle_beta   90.00
_cell.angle_gamma   90.00
#
_symmetry.space_group_name_H-M   'P 1'
#
loop_
_entity.id
_entity.type
_entity.pdbx_description
1 polymer ?
#
loop_
_entity_poly.entity_id
_entity_poly.type
_entity_poly.pdbx_seq_one_letter_code
_entity_poly.pdbx_strand_id
1 'polypeptide(L)'
;MNLRLSPSLTLAVSAALTLGLACTDDGDGGDEIAADTSGNQEESTSEDTTEESTGDSTEESTETTDTTESTEETEESSEDTTDTTESTEETEESTDTGPVDNGGYEAVVSPGGLDRVIITRKDFNESTCTEMVLYSPVMFDDFDIDVPDPWRIELVRGWTGTTDCPEDKSDPDYGAGGGTGEIFFLGTDALGIYPCAVGFDIELFYSTEPPTTKAWNQDSVEVMGVNCG
;
A
#
# COMPACT_ATOMS: atom_id res chain seq x y z
N MET A 1 -35.14 41.11 3.68
CA MET A 1 -34.11 41.26 2.62
C MET A 1 -32.78 41.48 3.31
N ASN A 2 -32.02 40.40 3.52
CA ASN A 2 -30.73 40.43 4.21
C ASN A 2 -29.64 40.14 3.17
N LEU A 3 -28.78 41.13 2.90
CA LEU A 3 -27.60 41.00 2.06
C LEU A 3 -26.47 40.43 2.92
N ARG A 4 -26.08 39.17 2.65
CA ARG A 4 -24.85 38.57 3.19
C ARG A 4 -23.73 38.79 2.17
N LEU A 5 -22.67 39.50 2.58
CA LEU A 5 -21.42 39.60 1.83
C LEU A 5 -20.55 38.37 2.12
N SER A 6 -20.12 37.66 1.09
CA SER A 6 -19.09 36.62 1.15
C SER A 6 -17.69 37.27 1.10
N PRO A 7 -16.73 36.84 1.94
CA PRO A 7 -15.33 37.10 1.69
C PRO A 7 -14.71 35.96 0.87
N SER A 8 -14.41 36.24 -0.41
CA SER A 8 -13.50 35.44 -1.22
C SER A 8 -12.07 35.64 -0.70
N LEU A 9 -11.47 34.60 -0.13
CA LEU A 9 -10.04 34.59 0.20
C LEU A 9 -9.30 33.80 -0.88
N THR A 10 -8.74 34.53 -1.85
CA THR A 10 -7.83 34.01 -2.86
C THR A 10 -6.41 34.09 -2.30
N LEU A 11 -5.80 32.95 -1.99
CA LEU A 11 -4.39 32.87 -1.62
C LEU A 11 -3.63 32.20 -2.77
N ALA A 12 -3.07 33.04 -3.63
CA ALA A 12 -2.05 32.63 -4.58
C ALA A 12 -0.70 32.64 -3.85
N VAL A 13 -0.05 31.48 -3.75
CA VAL A 13 1.37 31.40 -3.36
C VAL A 13 2.14 30.85 -4.55
N SER A 14 3.03 31.70 -5.04
CA SER A 14 3.85 31.48 -6.22
C SER A 14 5.05 30.58 -5.91
N ALA A 15 5.35 29.73 -6.90
CA ALA A 15 6.53 28.87 -6.98
C ALA A 15 7.85 29.64 -6.86
N ALA A 16 8.85 28.98 -6.26
CA ALA A 16 10.25 29.25 -6.51
C ALA A 16 11.01 27.91 -6.61
N LEU A 17 11.14 27.40 -7.84
CA LEU A 17 12.16 26.41 -8.20
C LEU A 17 13.53 27.06 -8.06
N THR A 18 14.41 26.49 -7.22
CA THR A 18 15.85 26.71 -7.32
C THR A 18 16.51 25.41 -7.77
N LEU A 19 16.80 25.33 -9.07
CA LEU A 19 17.74 24.36 -9.63
C LEU A 19 19.16 24.72 -9.16
N GLY A 20 19.80 23.81 -8.45
CA GLY A 20 21.22 23.86 -8.13
C GLY A 20 21.93 22.61 -8.63
N LEU A 21 22.24 22.55 -9.92
CA LEU A 21 23.32 21.70 -10.43
C LEU A 21 24.65 22.40 -10.14
N ALA A 22 25.48 21.81 -9.30
CA ALA A 22 26.89 22.15 -9.19
C ALA A 22 27.72 20.88 -9.37
N CYS A 23 28.18 20.66 -10.61
CA CYS A 23 29.33 19.81 -10.91
C CYS A 23 30.61 20.62 -10.63
N THR A 24 31.49 20.07 -9.80
CA THR A 24 32.86 20.55 -9.51
C THR A 24 33.51 19.34 -8.82
N ASP A 25 34.73 18.91 -9.09
CA ASP A 25 35.81 19.25 -10.02
C ASP A 25 36.89 18.19 -9.75
N ASP A 26 37.75 17.97 -10.73
CA ASP A 26 38.85 17.02 -10.75
C ASP A 26 39.77 17.07 -9.51
N GLY A 27 40.06 15.89 -8.97
CA GLY A 27 41.05 15.67 -7.90
C GLY A 27 42.00 14.54 -8.25
N ASP A 28 42.82 14.77 -9.29
CA ASP A 28 44.05 14.03 -9.56
C ASP A 28 45.05 14.26 -8.41
N GLY A 29 45.64 13.17 -7.90
CA GLY A 29 46.60 13.22 -6.81
C GLY A 29 46.91 11.84 -6.27
N GLY A 30 47.80 11.13 -6.94
CA GLY A 30 48.31 9.84 -6.50
C GLY A 30 49.02 9.90 -5.15
N ASP A 31 48.92 8.81 -4.40
CA ASP A 31 49.94 8.45 -3.43
C ASP A 31 50.12 6.93 -3.41
N GLU A 32 51.37 6.55 -3.19
CA GLU A 32 51.97 5.28 -3.54
C GLU A 32 51.70 4.25 -2.44
N ILE A 33 51.14 3.09 -2.78
CA ILE A 33 51.13 1.91 -1.90
C ILE A 33 51.89 0.76 -2.54
N ALA A 34 53.21 0.82 -2.33
CA ALA A 34 54.03 -0.37 -2.29
C ALA A 34 53.90 -1.00 -0.89
N ALA A 35 53.38 -2.23 -0.81
CA ALA A 35 53.87 -3.25 0.11
C ALA A 35 53.18 -4.60 -0.17
N ASP A 36 54.02 -5.56 -0.56
CA ASP A 36 53.76 -6.99 -0.60
C ASP A 36 52.84 -7.52 0.52
N THR A 37 51.88 -8.37 0.15
CA THR A 37 51.56 -9.53 0.97
C THR A 37 51.31 -10.72 0.07
N SER A 38 52.28 -11.62 0.11
CA SER A 38 52.35 -12.89 -0.57
C SER A 38 51.36 -13.89 0.02
N GLY A 39 50.76 -14.70 -0.85
CA GLY A 39 50.44 -16.11 -0.61
C GLY A 39 49.24 -16.42 0.28
N ASN A 40 48.19 -17.01 -0.30
CA ASN A 40 48.08 -18.47 -0.29
C ASN A 40 47.00 -18.89 -1.30
N GLN A 41 47.45 -19.48 -2.40
CA GLN A 41 46.62 -20.11 -3.41
C GLN A 41 46.44 -21.55 -2.95
N GLU A 42 45.33 -21.86 -2.28
CA GLU A 42 44.91 -23.25 -2.07
C GLU A 42 43.90 -23.62 -3.14
N GLU A 43 44.44 -24.34 -4.12
CA GLU A 43 43.75 -25.24 -5.01
C GLU A 43 43.05 -26.32 -4.18
N SER A 44 41.75 -26.51 -4.38
CA SER A 44 41.05 -27.71 -3.95
C SER A 44 40.05 -28.11 -5.01
N THR A 45 40.54 -29.00 -5.87
CA THR A 45 39.79 -29.98 -6.64
C THR A 45 39.07 -30.97 -5.71
N SER A 46 37.76 -31.18 -5.92
CA SER A 46 37.03 -32.44 -5.70
C SER A 46 35.69 -32.31 -6.44
N GLU A 47 35.52 -32.96 -7.59
CA GLU A 47 34.91 -34.30 -7.75
C GLU A 47 33.38 -34.28 -7.58
N ASP A 48 32.72 -34.21 -8.74
CA ASP A 48 31.68 -35.15 -9.22
C ASP A 48 30.84 -35.89 -8.16
N THR A 49 29.54 -35.57 -8.08
CA THR A 49 28.50 -36.61 -8.02
C THR A 49 27.26 -36.14 -8.75
N THR A 50 27.09 -36.72 -9.93
CA THR A 50 25.83 -36.98 -10.63
C THR A 50 24.73 -37.49 -9.68
N GLU A 51 23.57 -36.86 -9.66
CA GLU A 51 22.29 -37.56 -9.47
C GLU A 51 21.24 -36.96 -10.40
N GLU A 52 20.99 -37.68 -11.49
CA GLU A 52 19.77 -37.54 -12.27
C GLU A 52 18.61 -38.09 -11.45
N SER A 53 17.58 -37.26 -11.22
CA SER A 53 16.27 -37.74 -10.78
C SER A 53 15.25 -37.41 -11.85
N THR A 54 15.16 -38.28 -12.84
CA THR A 54 13.96 -38.48 -13.65
C THR A 54 12.88 -39.10 -12.78
N GLY A 55 12.02 -38.25 -12.22
CA GLY A 55 10.75 -38.65 -11.61
C GLY A 55 9.68 -38.76 -12.70
N ASP A 56 9.59 -39.93 -13.30
CA ASP A 56 8.42 -40.43 -14.04
C ASP A 56 7.47 -41.11 -13.05
N SER A 57 6.15 -40.85 -13.15
CA SER A 57 4.98 -41.44 -12.43
C SER A 57 4.08 -40.32 -11.89
N THR A 58 2.77 -40.22 -12.14
CA THR A 58 1.76 -41.17 -12.64
C THR A 58 0.53 -40.36 -13.06
N GLU A 59 -0.17 -40.83 -14.10
CA GLU A 59 -1.51 -40.41 -14.47
C GLU A 59 -2.53 -40.74 -13.36
N GLU A 60 -3.28 -39.77 -12.85
CA GLU A 60 -4.68 -39.94 -12.42
C GLU A 60 -5.23 -38.62 -11.90
N SER A 61 -6.27 -38.09 -12.55
CA SER A 61 -7.39 -37.35 -11.94
C SER A 61 -8.33 -36.93 -13.07
N THR A 62 -9.27 -37.81 -13.39
CA THR A 62 -10.70 -37.72 -13.01
C THR A 62 -11.45 -36.68 -13.83
N GLU A 63 -12.22 -37.23 -14.76
CA GLU A 63 -13.31 -36.58 -15.46
C GLU A 63 -14.20 -35.80 -14.48
N THR A 64 -14.33 -34.49 -14.70
CA THR A 64 -15.44 -33.73 -14.14
C THR A 64 -16.51 -33.58 -15.19
N THR A 65 -17.64 -34.20 -14.87
CA THR A 65 -18.93 -34.27 -15.55
C THR A 65 -19.41 -32.93 -16.11
N ASP A 66 -19.60 -32.88 -17.42
CA ASP A 66 -20.54 -31.96 -18.07
C ASP A 66 -21.94 -32.16 -17.48
N THR A 67 -22.44 -31.16 -16.75
CA THR A 67 -23.85 -31.10 -16.35
C THR A 67 -24.54 -30.00 -17.14
N THR A 68 -25.14 -30.45 -18.24
CA THR A 68 -26.51 -30.17 -18.72
C THR A 68 -27.18 -28.87 -18.26
N GLU A 69 -27.33 -27.96 -19.22
CA GLU A 69 -28.59 -27.47 -19.81
C GLU A 69 -29.80 -27.17 -18.88
N SER A 70 -30.33 -25.97 -19.15
CA SER A 70 -31.74 -25.54 -19.05
C SER A 70 -32.24 -25.03 -17.70
N THR A 71 -32.66 -23.77 -17.67
CA THR A 71 -34.08 -23.43 -17.53
C THR A 71 -34.33 -22.03 -18.08
N GLU A 72 -35.42 -21.95 -18.83
CA GLU A 72 -35.95 -20.85 -19.61
C GLU A 72 -36.49 -19.70 -18.74
N GLU A 73 -36.47 -18.52 -19.36
CA GLU A 73 -37.43 -17.41 -19.34
C GLU A 73 -38.42 -17.30 -18.15
N THR A 74 -38.40 -16.14 -17.51
CA THR A 74 -39.64 -15.52 -16.99
C THR A 74 -39.61 -14.04 -17.33
N GLU A 75 -40.32 -13.73 -18.39
CA GLU A 75 -40.77 -12.39 -18.78
C GLU A 75 -41.91 -11.90 -17.85
N GLU A 76 -42.07 -10.59 -17.88
CA GLU A 76 -43.27 -9.81 -17.57
C GLU A 76 -43.62 -9.40 -16.12
N SER A 77 -43.60 -8.07 -15.97
CA SER A 77 -44.72 -7.22 -15.50
C SER A 77 -44.80 -6.88 -14.02
N SER A 78 -44.54 -5.60 -13.70
CA SER A 78 -45.63 -4.65 -13.47
C SER A 78 -45.09 -3.25 -13.23
N GLU A 79 -45.62 -2.29 -13.98
CA GLU A 79 -45.58 -0.87 -13.67
C GLU A 79 -46.40 -0.63 -12.39
N ASP A 80 -45.79 -0.08 -11.34
CA ASP A 80 -46.52 0.58 -10.26
C ASP A 80 -45.91 1.96 -10.04
N THR A 81 -46.56 2.95 -10.63
CA THR A 81 -46.31 4.37 -10.39
C THR A 81 -47.14 4.77 -9.17
N THR A 82 -46.53 4.68 -7.99
CA THR A 82 -47.07 5.27 -6.77
C THR A 82 -46.33 6.56 -6.47
N ASP A 83 -46.95 7.67 -6.85
CA ASP A 83 -46.68 9.01 -6.33
C ASP A 83 -46.62 8.97 -4.79
N THR A 84 -45.43 9.15 -4.21
CA THR A 84 -45.26 9.48 -2.80
C THR A 84 -44.49 10.79 -2.70
N THR A 85 -45.23 11.79 -2.21
CA THR A 85 -44.80 13.15 -1.95
C THR A 85 -44.11 13.22 -0.59
N GLU A 86 -43.04 14.01 -0.51
CA GLU A 86 -42.44 14.59 0.70
C GLU A 86 -42.01 13.65 1.84
N SER A 87 -40.69 13.50 2.00
CA SER A 87 -39.98 14.10 3.13
C SER A 87 -38.47 14.00 2.88
N THR A 88 -37.85 15.15 2.58
CA THR A 88 -36.41 15.32 2.74
C THR A 88 -36.14 15.38 4.24
N GLU A 89 -36.04 14.21 4.88
CA GLU A 89 -35.26 14.11 6.10
C GLU A 89 -33.80 14.22 5.66
N GLU A 90 -33.20 15.37 5.94
CA GLU A 90 -31.75 15.48 6.03
C GLU A 90 -31.33 14.59 7.20
N THR A 91 -31.20 13.30 6.92
CA THR A 91 -30.43 12.39 7.72
C THR A 91 -29.01 12.90 7.61
N GLU A 92 -28.61 13.75 8.57
CA GLU A 92 -27.22 13.90 8.97
C GLU A 92 -26.76 12.48 9.30
N GLU A 93 -26.24 11.80 8.28
CA GLU A 93 -25.48 10.57 8.41
C GLU A 93 -24.25 10.98 9.22
N SER A 94 -24.42 11.01 10.53
CA SER A 94 -23.31 10.88 11.47
C SER A 94 -22.72 9.53 11.16
N THR A 95 -21.84 9.48 10.18
CA THR A 95 -20.78 8.49 10.14
C THR A 95 -20.12 8.58 11.50
N ASP A 96 -20.46 7.65 12.37
CA ASP A 96 -19.70 7.32 13.56
C ASP A 96 -18.36 6.79 13.04
N THR A 97 -17.55 7.69 12.49
CA THR A 97 -16.13 7.48 12.27
C THR A 97 -15.65 7.16 13.68
N GLY A 98 -15.18 5.94 13.90
CA GLY A 98 -14.74 5.48 15.21
C GLY A 98 -13.70 6.42 15.84
N PRO A 99 -13.09 6.04 16.97
CA PRO A 99 -12.07 6.86 17.61
C PRO A 99 -11.03 7.32 16.57
N VAL A 100 -10.97 8.64 16.33
CA VAL A 100 -10.08 9.25 15.34
C VAL A 100 -8.66 8.78 15.62
N ASP A 101 -8.05 8.18 14.63
CA ASP A 101 -6.66 7.76 14.70
C ASP A 101 -5.79 9.01 14.78
N ASN A 102 -5.14 9.22 15.93
CA ASN A 102 -4.26 10.37 16.14
C ASN A 102 -2.82 10.10 15.67
N GLY A 103 -2.61 9.03 14.89
CA GLY A 103 -1.34 8.73 14.26
C GLY A 103 -0.95 9.76 13.19
N GLY A 104 0.34 10.05 13.09
CA GLY A 104 0.90 10.76 11.94
C GLY A 104 1.08 9.78 10.78
N TYR A 105 0.62 10.16 9.59
CA TYR A 105 0.75 9.32 8.39
C TYR A 105 1.68 9.95 7.36
N GLU A 106 2.42 9.10 6.66
CA GLU A 106 3.24 9.44 5.52
C GLU A 106 3.06 8.37 4.45
N ALA A 107 2.86 8.76 3.19
CA ALA A 107 2.82 7.83 2.07
C ALA A 107 3.91 8.20 1.05
N VAL A 108 4.67 7.22 0.58
CA VAL A 108 5.77 7.43 -0.38
C VAL A 108 5.71 6.41 -1.50
N VAL A 109 5.89 6.83 -2.75
CA VAL A 109 6.09 5.88 -3.85
C VAL A 109 7.53 5.38 -3.91
N SER A 110 7.67 4.10 -4.22
CA SER A 110 8.93 3.49 -4.60
C SER A 110 8.77 2.84 -5.98
N PRO A 111 8.99 3.59 -7.08
CA PRO A 111 8.99 3.04 -8.44
C PRO A 111 10.01 1.91 -8.61
N GLY A 112 9.70 0.88 -9.40
CA GLY A 112 10.61 -0.25 -9.58
C GLY A 112 10.09 -1.37 -10.47
N GLY A 113 10.64 -2.58 -10.31
CA GLY A 113 10.16 -3.77 -11.01
C GLY A 113 8.74 -4.18 -10.60
N LEU A 114 8.37 -3.90 -9.35
CA LEU A 114 7.00 -3.84 -8.85
C LEU A 114 6.82 -2.45 -8.25
N ASP A 115 5.73 -1.78 -8.61
CA ASP A 115 5.39 -0.47 -8.10
C ASP A 115 4.91 -0.60 -6.66
N ARG A 116 5.38 0.29 -5.78
CA ARG A 116 5.01 0.27 -4.36
C ARG A 116 4.58 1.65 -3.87
N VAL A 117 3.59 1.66 -2.99
CA VAL A 117 3.22 2.80 -2.13
C VAL A 117 3.40 2.33 -0.69
N ILE A 118 4.32 2.97 0.02
CA ILE A 118 4.64 2.65 1.41
C ILE A 118 3.94 3.66 2.28
N ILE A 119 3.00 3.19 3.11
CA ILE A 119 2.23 4.00 4.06
C ILE A 119 2.80 3.74 5.45
N THR A 120 3.35 4.77 6.07
CA THR A 120 3.88 4.74 7.43
C THR A 120 2.93 5.45 8.37
N ARG A 121 2.57 4.78 9.47
CA ARG A 121 1.80 5.33 10.58
C ARG A 121 2.69 5.41 11.83
N LYS A 122 2.79 6.60 12.41
CA LYS A 122 3.49 6.89 13.68
C LYS A 122 2.46 7.19 14.77
N ASP A 123 2.35 6.31 15.76
CA ASP A 123 1.46 6.48 16.90
C ASP A 123 2.21 7.02 18.12
N PHE A 124 2.02 8.31 18.40
CA PHE A 124 2.69 8.98 19.51
C PHE A 124 2.11 8.63 20.88
N ASN A 125 0.87 8.12 20.94
CA ASN A 125 0.24 7.73 22.20
C ASN A 125 0.76 6.38 22.67
N GLU A 126 0.91 5.43 21.74
CA GLU A 126 1.38 4.07 22.03
C GLU A 126 2.90 3.91 21.85
N SER A 127 3.59 4.92 21.31
CA SER A 127 5.00 4.82 20.89
C SER A 127 5.22 3.63 19.96
N THR A 128 4.36 3.49 18.95
CA THR A 128 4.47 2.44 17.94
C THR A 128 4.63 3.05 16.55
N CYS A 129 5.35 2.36 15.69
CA CYS A 129 5.38 2.66 14.26
C CYS A 129 4.88 1.46 13.48
N THR A 130 4.13 1.69 12.42
CA THR A 130 3.61 0.62 11.57
C THR A 130 3.71 1.03 10.11
N GLU A 131 4.08 0.08 9.27
CA GLU A 131 4.25 0.28 7.84
C GLU A 131 3.35 -0.70 7.10
N MET A 132 2.59 -0.19 6.15
CA MET A 132 1.81 -0.94 5.17
C MET A 132 2.42 -0.71 3.80
N VAL A 133 2.59 -1.78 3.02
CA VAL A 133 3.09 -1.68 1.65
C VAL A 133 1.98 -2.09 0.70
N LEU A 134 1.53 -1.17 -0.13
CA LEU A 134 0.73 -1.48 -1.30
C LEU A 134 1.65 -1.75 -2.48
N TYR A 135 1.33 -2.73 -3.31
CA TYR A 135 2.13 -3.08 -4.47
C TYR A 135 1.27 -3.41 -5.70
N SER A 136 1.86 -3.19 -6.88
CA SER A 136 1.21 -3.38 -8.18
C SER A 136 2.21 -3.75 -9.28
N PRO A 137 1.81 -4.53 -10.31
CA PRO A 137 0.56 -5.29 -10.41
C PRO A 137 0.63 -6.64 -9.68
N VAL A 138 -0.52 -7.12 -9.20
CA VAL A 138 -0.64 -8.40 -8.46
C VAL A 138 -1.92 -9.13 -8.84
N MET A 139 -1.90 -10.47 -8.80
CA MET A 139 -3.07 -11.32 -9.08
C MET A 139 -3.68 -12.00 -7.85
N PHE A 140 -3.09 -11.83 -6.67
CA PHE A 140 -3.52 -12.49 -5.43
C PHE A 140 -3.64 -11.46 -4.31
N ASP A 141 -4.63 -11.67 -3.45
CA ASP A 141 -4.89 -10.85 -2.28
C ASP A 141 -4.98 -11.74 -1.04
N ASP A 142 -4.20 -11.40 -0.03
CA ASP A 142 -4.15 -12.12 1.25
C ASP A 142 -5.00 -11.42 2.33
N PHE A 143 -5.49 -10.21 2.06
CA PHE A 143 -6.30 -9.40 2.97
C PHE A 143 -7.75 -9.32 2.46
N ASP A 144 -8.72 -9.29 3.37
CA ASP A 144 -10.14 -9.04 3.03
C ASP A 144 -10.41 -7.53 3.03
N ILE A 145 -9.52 -6.77 2.39
CA ILE A 145 -9.56 -5.31 2.30
C ILE A 145 -9.78 -4.93 0.84
N ASP A 146 -10.81 -4.14 0.56
CA ASP A 146 -11.07 -3.63 -0.78
C ASP A 146 -9.98 -2.62 -1.15
N VAL A 147 -9.15 -2.94 -2.15
CA VAL A 147 -8.08 -2.06 -2.67
C VAL A 147 -8.28 -1.84 -4.17
N PRO A 148 -8.11 -0.61 -4.71
CA PRO A 148 -8.37 -0.34 -6.11
C PRO A 148 -7.41 -1.11 -7.01
N ASP A 149 -7.93 -1.78 -8.03
CA ASP A 149 -7.11 -2.48 -9.01
C ASP A 149 -6.10 -1.54 -9.70
N PRO A 150 -4.84 -1.99 -9.97
CA PRO A 150 -4.29 -3.33 -9.75
C PRO A 150 -3.45 -3.43 -8.47
N TRP A 151 -3.79 -2.67 -7.43
CA TRP A 151 -3.02 -2.60 -6.18
C TRP A 151 -3.51 -3.59 -5.14
N ARG A 152 -2.60 -4.16 -4.36
CA ARG A 152 -2.90 -5.04 -3.23
C ARG A 152 -1.98 -4.74 -2.05
N ILE A 153 -2.31 -5.24 -0.86
CA ILE A 153 -1.44 -5.14 0.32
C ILE A 153 -0.39 -6.26 0.24
N GLU A 154 0.90 -5.90 0.22
CA GLU A 154 2.03 -6.85 0.28
C GLU A 154 2.23 -7.35 1.70
N LEU A 155 2.22 -6.42 2.66
CA LEU A 155 2.45 -6.68 4.07
C LEU A 155 2.02 -5.50 4.92
N VAL A 156 1.82 -5.80 6.21
CA VAL A 156 1.73 -4.79 7.27
C VAL A 156 2.58 -5.22 8.45
N ARG A 157 3.53 -4.38 8.86
CA ARG A 157 4.52 -4.68 9.90
C ARG A 157 4.63 -3.54 10.89
N GLY A 158 4.93 -3.82 12.15
CA GLY A 158 5.06 -2.78 13.18
C GLY A 158 6.15 -3.04 14.21
N TRP A 159 6.50 -1.95 14.88
CA TRP A 159 7.57 -1.85 15.87
C TRP A 159 7.06 -1.11 17.11
N THR A 160 7.47 -1.59 18.27
CA THR A 160 7.16 -1.06 19.59
C THR A 160 8.31 -0.22 20.13
N GLY A 161 7.98 0.81 20.92
CA GLY A 161 8.97 1.65 21.57
C GLY A 161 9.70 2.63 20.66
N THR A 162 9.30 2.73 19.38
CA THR A 162 9.85 3.70 18.43
C THR A 162 8.75 4.66 17.98
N THR A 163 9.07 5.95 17.95
CA THR A 163 8.20 6.98 17.35
C THR A 163 8.46 7.17 15.86
N ASP A 164 9.53 6.56 15.35
CA ASP A 164 9.90 6.52 13.95
C ASP A 164 9.99 5.06 13.48
N CYS A 165 9.60 4.81 12.22
CA CYS A 165 9.77 3.50 11.61
C CYS A 165 11.24 3.36 11.23
N PRO A 166 11.88 2.23 11.57
CA PRO A 166 13.29 2.06 11.29
C PRO A 166 13.51 2.04 9.77
N GLU A 167 14.40 2.92 9.30
CA GLU A 167 14.82 2.98 7.89
C GLU A 167 15.58 1.69 7.49
N ASP A 168 16.28 1.11 8.45
CA ASP A 168 16.96 -0.16 8.33
C ASP A 168 15.93 -1.27 8.57
N LYS A 169 15.93 -2.31 7.72
CA LYS A 169 15.07 -3.53 7.78
C LYS A 169 15.26 -4.33 9.08
N SER A 170 15.01 -3.68 10.20
CA SER A 170 14.97 -4.21 11.54
C SER A 170 13.83 -5.20 11.58
N ASP A 171 14.05 -6.34 12.23
CA ASP A 171 13.00 -7.35 12.40
C ASP A 171 11.78 -6.68 13.05
N PRO A 172 10.59 -6.76 12.43
CA PRO A 172 9.38 -6.19 13.02
C PRO A 172 8.99 -6.96 14.28
N ASP A 173 8.46 -6.24 15.28
CA ASP A 173 7.97 -6.85 16.51
C ASP A 173 6.68 -7.65 16.27
N TYR A 174 5.88 -7.19 15.29
CA TYR A 174 4.61 -7.80 14.93
C TYR A 174 4.23 -7.51 13.47
N GLY A 175 3.29 -8.28 12.94
CA GLY A 175 2.69 -8.06 11.63
C GLY A 175 1.20 -8.35 11.64
N ALA A 176 0.46 -7.69 10.75
CA ALA A 176 -0.95 -8.03 10.55
C ALA A 176 -1.03 -9.30 9.70
N GLY A 177 -1.84 -10.26 10.14
CA GLY A 177 -2.11 -11.49 9.41
C GLY A 177 -3.36 -11.42 8.54
N GLY A 178 -4.05 -10.28 8.55
CA GLY A 178 -5.28 -10.02 7.81
C GLY A 178 -5.88 -8.68 8.24
N GLY A 179 -7.04 -8.36 7.67
CA GLY A 179 -7.81 -7.17 8.00
C GLY A 179 -9.08 -7.09 7.16
N THR A 180 -9.89 -6.09 7.45
CA THR A 180 -11.13 -5.76 6.73
C THR A 180 -11.23 -4.26 6.47
N GLY A 181 -11.99 -3.84 5.46
CA GLY A 181 -12.27 -2.43 5.18
C GLY A 181 -11.92 -2.03 3.74
N GLU A 182 -11.67 -0.75 3.51
CA GLU A 182 -11.41 -0.20 2.17
C GLU A 182 -10.21 0.75 2.16
N ILE A 183 -9.43 0.67 1.09
CA ILE A 183 -8.45 1.68 0.67
C ILE A 183 -8.99 2.34 -0.60
N PHE A 184 -8.90 3.66 -0.70
CA PHE A 184 -9.33 4.40 -1.89
C PHE A 184 -8.28 5.41 -2.34
N PHE A 185 -8.22 5.63 -3.66
CA PHE A 185 -7.25 6.55 -4.27
C PHE A 185 -7.91 7.86 -4.68
N LEU A 186 -7.29 8.96 -4.26
CA LEU A 186 -7.74 10.31 -4.52
C LEU A 186 -6.88 10.93 -5.62
N GLY A 187 -7.30 10.68 -6.86
CA GLY A 187 -6.58 11.10 -8.05
C GLY A 187 -5.36 10.25 -8.36
N THR A 188 -4.80 10.46 -9.54
CA THR A 188 -3.60 9.77 -10.03
C THR A 188 -2.63 10.78 -10.63
N ASP A 189 -1.37 10.38 -10.70
CA ASP A 189 -0.31 11.18 -11.32
C ASP A 189 -0.57 11.41 -12.82
N ALA A 190 0.25 12.26 -13.45
CA ALA A 190 0.10 12.60 -14.87
C ALA A 190 0.14 11.39 -15.83
N LEU A 191 0.67 10.25 -15.39
CA LEU A 191 0.73 9.01 -16.16
C LEU A 191 -0.41 8.04 -15.83
N GLY A 192 -1.21 8.31 -14.80
CA GLY A 192 -2.28 7.45 -14.33
C GLY A 192 -1.81 6.16 -13.66
N ILE A 193 -0.57 6.14 -13.15
CA ILE A 193 0.08 4.95 -12.58
C ILE A 193 -0.03 4.97 -11.05
N TYR A 194 0.37 6.09 -10.44
CA TYR A 194 0.44 6.21 -8.98
C TYR A 194 -0.70 7.05 -8.43
N PRO A 195 -1.25 6.71 -7.25
CA PRO A 195 -2.22 7.55 -6.58
C PRO A 195 -1.56 8.85 -6.10
N CYS A 196 -2.33 9.94 -6.13
CA CYS A 196 -1.88 11.24 -5.63
C CYS A 196 -2.08 11.42 -4.13
N ALA A 197 -3.18 10.89 -3.63
CA ALA A 197 -3.39 10.68 -2.22
C ALA A 197 -4.09 9.34 -2.02
N VAL A 198 -3.89 8.75 -0.86
CA VAL A 198 -4.54 7.51 -0.43
C VAL A 198 -5.38 7.79 0.80
N GLY A 199 -6.61 7.30 0.81
CA GLY A 199 -7.44 7.25 2.01
C GLY A 199 -7.74 5.81 2.37
N PHE A 200 -8.05 5.57 3.64
CA PHE A 200 -8.32 4.23 4.14
C PHE A 200 -9.23 4.27 5.35
N ASP A 201 -10.14 3.31 5.41
CA ASP A 201 -10.94 2.96 6.57
C ASP A 201 -10.86 1.45 6.74
N ILE A 202 -9.88 1.01 7.53
CA ILE A 202 -9.52 -0.40 7.65
C ILE A 202 -9.33 -0.80 9.10
N GLU A 203 -9.54 -2.09 9.36
CA GLU A 203 -9.29 -2.73 10.63
C GLU A 203 -8.29 -3.88 10.42
N LEU A 204 -7.14 -3.83 11.11
CA LEU A 204 -6.04 -4.78 10.93
C LEU A 204 -5.96 -5.75 12.10
N PHE A 205 -5.81 -7.05 11.79
CA PHE A 205 -5.74 -8.13 12.77
C PHE A 205 -4.29 -8.56 13.02
N TYR A 206 -3.79 -8.32 14.22
CA TYR A 206 -2.42 -8.64 14.60
C TYR A 206 -2.35 -9.93 15.43
N SER A 207 -1.44 -10.81 15.03
CA SER A 207 -1.17 -12.09 15.71
C SER A 207 -0.29 -11.91 16.97
N THR A 208 -0.62 -10.94 17.82
CA THR A 208 0.04 -10.71 19.12
C THR A 208 -0.54 -11.62 20.21
N GLU A 209 0.09 -11.67 21.39
CA GLU A 209 -0.47 -12.34 22.58
C GLU A 209 -0.67 -11.33 23.73
N PRO A 210 -1.91 -10.90 24.03
CA PRO A 210 -3.18 -11.31 23.39
C PRO A 210 -3.32 -10.77 21.95
N PRO A 211 -4.16 -11.38 21.09
CA PRO A 211 -4.46 -10.84 19.77
C PRO A 211 -5.01 -9.43 19.88
N THR A 212 -4.55 -8.55 18.99
CA THR A 212 -4.96 -7.15 18.97
C THR A 212 -5.50 -6.77 17.61
N THR A 213 -6.42 -5.82 17.62
CA THR A 213 -7.01 -5.25 16.43
C THR A 213 -6.77 -3.74 16.46
N LYS A 214 -6.35 -3.16 15.33
CA LYS A 214 -6.15 -1.71 15.22
C LYS A 214 -6.88 -1.17 14.00
N ALA A 215 -7.73 -0.17 14.24
CA ALA A 215 -8.38 0.60 13.18
C ALA A 215 -7.42 1.68 12.67
N TRP A 216 -7.34 1.83 11.35
CA TRP A 216 -6.70 2.95 10.68
C TRP A 216 -7.78 3.67 9.89
N ASN A 217 -7.99 4.95 10.21
CA ASN A 217 -9.01 5.76 9.58
C ASN A 217 -8.40 7.11 9.20
N GLN A 218 -8.29 7.35 7.90
CA GLN A 218 -7.75 8.58 7.35
C GLN A 218 -8.34 8.87 5.98
N ASP A 219 -8.98 10.04 5.84
CA ASP A 219 -9.64 10.44 4.59
C ASP A 219 -8.64 10.69 3.45
N SER A 220 -7.44 11.18 3.78
CA SER A 220 -6.43 11.55 2.80
C SER A 220 -5.03 11.61 3.40
N VAL A 221 -4.10 10.90 2.77
CA VAL A 221 -2.65 10.98 2.96
C VAL A 221 -2.02 11.29 1.61
N GLU A 222 -1.37 12.45 1.49
CA GLU A 222 -0.65 12.81 0.28
C GLU A 222 0.48 11.81 0.02
N VAL A 223 0.56 11.34 -1.22
CA VAL A 223 1.62 10.43 -1.66
C VAL A 223 2.80 11.26 -2.13
N MET A 224 3.96 11.02 -1.54
CA MET A 224 5.20 11.71 -1.86
C MET A 224 5.92 11.02 -3.00
N GLY A 225 6.53 11.80 -3.89
CA GLY A 225 7.31 11.29 -5.03
C GLY A 225 6.51 11.12 -6.34
N VAL A 226 5.24 11.52 -6.34
CA VAL A 226 4.36 11.52 -7.52
C VAL A 226 4.15 12.91 -8.09
N ASN A 227 3.86 13.01 -9.39
CA ASN A 227 3.57 14.27 -10.07
C ASN A 227 2.06 14.42 -10.29
N CYS A 228 1.40 15.10 -9.35
CA CYS A 228 -0.06 15.17 -9.26
C CYS A 228 -0.73 16.28 -10.07
N GLY A 229 0.04 17.02 -10.88
CA GLY A 229 -0.50 18.08 -11.75
C GLY A 229 -0.59 19.44 -11.07
#